data_AF-A0A1H6RXU0-F1
#
_entry.id   AF-A0A1H6RXU0-F1
#
_cell.length_a   1.000
_cell.length_b   1.000
_cell.length_c   1.000
_cell.angle_alpha   90.00
_cell.angle_beta   90.00
_cell.angle_gamma   90.00
#
_symmetry.space_group_name_H-M   'P 1'
#
loop_
_entity.id
_entity.type
_entity.pdbx_description
1 polymer ?
#
loop_
_entity_poly.entity_id
_entity_poly.type
_entity_poly.pdbx_seq_one_letter_code
_entity_poly.pdbx_strand_id
1 'polypeptide(L)'
;MKKHFLFVSGWLVAASLTGSALAADKATGWKNWADHAERISAAADTGDLGAVSQACQGSTSTIISQGFQFPYWAQMLPQFCNVYKAESRKRLVTMKSWRAECKSLRSRMSSLSKAEPVAEEPRAEPLAKHMAATLQALDVRECSHKPERER
;
A
#
# COMPACT_ATOMS: atom_id res chain seq x y z
N MET A 1 -34.55 -62.42 -21.34
CA MET A 1 -34.03 -61.16 -21.92
C MET A 1 -33.74 -60.19 -20.78
N LYS A 2 -32.46 -60.02 -20.41
CA LYS A 2 -32.01 -59.15 -19.29
C LYS A 2 -31.71 -57.76 -19.84
N LYS A 3 -32.43 -56.73 -19.36
CA LYS A 3 -32.13 -55.32 -19.65
C LYS A 3 -31.16 -54.80 -18.59
N HIS A 4 -29.94 -54.45 -19.00
CA HIS A 4 -28.99 -53.72 -18.18
C HIS A 4 -29.29 -52.23 -18.30
N PHE A 5 -29.69 -51.59 -17.19
CA PHE A 5 -29.71 -50.14 -17.07
C PHE A 5 -28.31 -49.67 -16.71
N LEU A 6 -27.63 -49.02 -17.66
CA LEU A 6 -26.39 -48.28 -17.41
C LEU A 6 -26.78 -46.92 -16.84
N PHE A 7 -26.59 -46.76 -15.52
CA PHE A 7 -26.58 -45.46 -14.87
C PHE A 7 -25.28 -44.76 -15.28
N VAL A 8 -25.33 -43.89 -16.29
CA VAL A 8 -24.22 -43.01 -16.65
C VAL A 8 -24.18 -41.90 -15.60
N SER A 9 -23.22 -42.00 -14.70
CA SER A 9 -22.88 -40.95 -13.73
C SER A 9 -22.45 -39.69 -14.48
N GLY A 10 -23.38 -38.74 -14.61
CA GLY A 10 -23.10 -37.39 -15.07
C GLY A 10 -22.39 -36.58 -14.00
N TRP A 11 -21.07 -36.74 -13.88
CA TRP A 11 -20.22 -35.75 -13.22
C TRP A 11 -20.07 -34.56 -14.16
N LEU A 12 -21.03 -33.64 -14.10
CA LEU A 12 -20.91 -32.33 -14.73
C LEU A 12 -19.82 -31.54 -13.99
N VAL A 13 -18.83 -31.14 -14.78
CA VAL A 13 -17.63 -30.39 -14.43
C VAL A 13 -17.98 -29.08 -13.72
N ALA A 14 -17.79 -29.04 -12.39
CA ALA A 14 -17.76 -27.81 -11.61
C ALA A 14 -16.31 -27.32 -11.48
N ALA A 15 -15.71 -26.83 -12.58
CA ALA A 15 -14.29 -26.44 -12.59
C ALA A 15 -14.01 -24.97 -12.98
N SER A 16 -15.03 -24.12 -13.16
CA SER A 16 -14.79 -22.80 -13.81
C SER A 16 -15.16 -21.57 -12.98
N LEU A 17 -15.68 -21.71 -11.76
CA LEU A 17 -16.16 -20.56 -10.98
C LEU A 17 -15.14 -20.01 -9.96
N THR A 18 -14.11 -20.78 -9.59
CA THR A 18 -13.13 -20.36 -8.59
C THR A 18 -12.10 -19.37 -9.13
N GLY A 19 -11.71 -19.48 -10.40
CA GLY A 19 -10.73 -18.57 -11.02
C GLY A 19 -11.26 -17.15 -11.25
N SER A 20 -12.54 -17.02 -11.63
CA SER A 20 -13.16 -15.72 -11.90
C SER A 20 -13.38 -14.89 -10.64
N ALA A 21 -13.68 -15.54 -9.50
CA ALA A 21 -13.82 -14.87 -8.22
C ALA A 21 -12.48 -14.25 -7.77
N LEU A 22 -11.38 -15.01 -7.81
CA LEU A 22 -10.04 -14.51 -7.45
C LEU A 22 -9.58 -13.35 -8.35
N ALA A 23 -9.88 -13.39 -9.64
CA ALA A 23 -9.55 -12.30 -10.55
C ALA A 23 -10.37 -11.02 -10.28
N ALA A 24 -11.66 -11.16 -9.97
CA ALA A 24 -12.53 -10.05 -9.59
C ALA A 24 -12.14 -9.44 -8.24
N ASP A 25 -11.79 -10.27 -7.25
CA ASP A 25 -11.27 -9.84 -5.95
C ASP A 25 -9.94 -9.08 -6.11
N LYS A 26 -9.07 -9.55 -7.00
CA LYS A 26 -7.81 -8.89 -7.33
C LYS A 26 -8.00 -7.50 -7.93
N ALA A 27 -8.82 -7.37 -8.96
CA ALA A 27 -9.10 -6.09 -9.59
C ALA A 27 -9.76 -5.10 -8.60
N THR A 28 -10.71 -5.58 -7.81
CA THR A 28 -11.40 -4.79 -6.78
C THR A 28 -10.43 -4.29 -5.71
N GLY A 29 -9.54 -5.16 -5.21
CA GLY A 29 -8.58 -4.74 -4.20
C GLY A 29 -7.54 -3.76 -4.76
N TRP A 30 -7.07 -3.93 -5.99
CA TRP A 30 -6.19 -2.93 -6.61
C TRP A 30 -6.86 -1.57 -6.82
N LYS A 31 -8.13 -1.56 -7.23
CA LYS A 31 -8.92 -0.33 -7.29
C LYS A 31 -9.03 0.33 -5.90
N ASN A 32 -9.38 -0.45 -4.87
CA ASN A 32 -9.47 0.04 -3.49
C ASN A 32 -8.13 0.58 -2.98
N TRP A 33 -7.03 -0.08 -3.34
CA TRP A 33 -5.67 0.35 -3.04
C TRP A 33 -5.39 1.70 -3.69
N ALA A 34 -5.64 1.84 -4.99
CA ALA A 34 -5.38 3.06 -5.75
C ALA A 34 -6.22 4.23 -5.25
N ASP A 35 -7.53 4.02 -5.04
CA ASP A 35 -8.44 5.04 -4.51
C ASP A 35 -8.00 5.52 -3.11
N HIS A 36 -7.43 4.62 -2.30
CA HIS A 36 -6.90 4.97 -0.99
C HIS A 36 -5.55 5.69 -1.07
N ALA A 37 -4.64 5.21 -1.91
CA ALA A 37 -3.32 5.82 -2.15
C ALA A 37 -3.45 7.23 -2.72
N GLU A 38 -4.40 7.46 -3.62
CA GLU A 38 -4.71 8.77 -4.19
C GLU A 38 -5.19 9.76 -3.12
N ARG A 39 -6.12 9.36 -2.25
CA ARG A 39 -6.56 10.21 -1.13
C ARG A 39 -5.43 10.57 -0.18
N ILE A 40 -4.58 9.60 0.17
CA ILE A 40 -3.42 9.85 1.03
C ILE A 40 -2.43 10.81 0.35
N SER A 41 -2.14 10.57 -0.93
CA SER A 41 -1.21 11.40 -1.70
C SER A 41 -1.70 12.83 -1.80
N ALA A 42 -2.97 13.02 -2.17
CA ALA A 42 -3.59 14.34 -2.24
C ALA A 42 -3.54 15.06 -0.89
N ALA A 43 -3.81 14.36 0.21
CA ALA A 43 -3.67 14.93 1.55
C ALA A 43 -2.22 15.30 1.87
N ALA A 44 -1.25 14.47 1.48
CA ALA A 44 0.16 14.71 1.74
C ALA A 44 0.71 15.91 0.94
N ASP A 45 0.20 16.12 -0.27
CA ASP A 45 0.55 17.26 -1.13
C ASP A 45 0.09 18.61 -0.54
N THR A 46 -0.92 18.62 0.33
CA THR A 46 -1.32 19.84 1.07
C THR A 46 -0.33 20.26 2.14
N GLY A 47 0.52 19.33 2.61
CA GLY A 47 1.39 19.53 3.77
C GLY A 47 0.67 19.52 5.13
N ASP A 48 -0.67 19.37 5.17
CA ASP A 48 -1.42 19.28 6.41
C ASP A 48 -1.39 17.86 7.00
N LEU A 49 -0.69 17.72 8.12
CA LEU A 49 -0.57 16.44 8.84
C LEU A 49 -1.92 15.92 9.36
N GLY A 50 -2.87 16.81 9.64
CA GLY A 50 -4.25 16.46 10.03
C GLY A 50 -5.01 15.81 8.88
N ALA A 51 -4.95 16.42 7.69
CA ALA A 51 -5.52 15.85 6.47
C ALA A 51 -4.93 14.48 6.14
N VAL A 52 -3.61 14.32 6.25
CA VAL A 52 -2.96 13.01 6.03
C VAL A 52 -3.42 11.98 7.06
N SER A 53 -3.50 12.36 8.34
CA SER A 53 -3.98 11.45 9.39
C SER A 53 -5.40 10.97 9.15
N GLN A 54 -6.28 11.83 8.61
CA GLN A 54 -7.64 11.47 8.27
C GLN A 54 -7.68 10.54 7.04
N ALA A 55 -6.92 10.86 5.98
CA ALA A 55 -6.84 10.04 4.77
C ALA A 55 -6.27 8.63 5.05
N CYS A 56 -5.41 8.50 6.06
CA CYS A 56 -4.79 7.26 6.49
C CYS A 56 -5.72 6.28 7.24
N GLN A 57 -6.93 6.71 7.62
CA GLN A 57 -7.90 5.85 8.30
C GLN A 57 -8.35 4.70 7.39
N GLY A 58 -8.20 3.46 7.85
CA GLY A 58 -8.57 2.27 7.06
C GLY A 58 -7.50 1.77 6.10
N SER A 59 -6.31 2.38 6.06
CA SER A 59 -5.19 1.92 5.20
C SER A 59 -4.80 0.45 5.46
N THR A 60 -4.80 0.01 6.72
CA THR A 60 -4.52 -1.39 7.09
C THR A 60 -5.60 -2.34 6.58
N SER A 61 -6.88 -1.98 6.70
CA SER A 61 -7.98 -2.81 6.20
C SER A 61 -7.93 -2.92 4.67
N THR A 62 -7.57 -1.83 3.97
CA THR A 62 -7.38 -1.84 2.52
C THR A 62 -6.37 -2.89 2.06
N ILE A 63 -5.35 -3.21 2.87
CA ILE A 63 -4.36 -4.24 2.55
C ILE A 63 -4.79 -5.66 2.96
N ILE A 64 -5.41 -5.82 4.13
CA ILE A 64 -5.67 -7.14 4.70
C ILE A 64 -6.96 -7.79 4.15
N SER A 65 -7.95 -7.00 3.74
CA SER A 65 -9.30 -7.50 3.48
C SER A 65 -9.62 -7.86 2.03
N GLN A 66 -8.63 -8.01 1.14
CA GLN A 66 -8.89 -8.10 -0.31
C GLN A 66 -8.94 -9.52 -0.88
N GLY A 67 -8.82 -10.57 -0.06
CA GLY A 67 -8.87 -11.95 -0.54
C GLY A 67 -7.65 -12.38 -1.39
N PHE A 68 -6.70 -11.49 -1.65
CA PHE A 68 -5.40 -11.77 -2.26
C PHE A 68 -4.28 -11.01 -1.56
N GLN A 69 -3.04 -11.40 -1.80
CA GLN A 69 -1.86 -10.76 -1.23
C GLN A 69 -1.27 -9.72 -2.19
N PHE A 70 -1.18 -8.47 -1.73
CA PHE A 70 -0.47 -7.41 -2.46
C PHE A 70 1.04 -7.67 -2.52
N PRO A 71 1.73 -7.21 -3.58
CA PRO A 71 3.20 -7.18 -3.59
C PRO A 71 3.73 -6.29 -2.47
N TYR A 72 4.98 -6.52 -2.09
CA TYR A 72 5.59 -5.87 -0.92
C TYR A 72 5.55 -4.33 -0.98
N TRP A 73 5.73 -3.72 -2.15
CA TRP A 73 5.66 -2.26 -2.29
C TRP A 73 4.25 -1.72 -2.00
N ALA A 74 3.19 -2.41 -2.43
CA ALA A 74 1.80 -2.00 -2.19
C ALA A 74 1.41 -2.20 -0.72
N GLN A 75 2.01 -3.17 -0.04
CA GLN A 75 1.87 -3.35 1.40
C GLN A 75 2.45 -2.20 2.22
N MET A 76 3.16 -1.23 1.62
CA MET A 76 3.74 -0.06 2.31
C MET A 76 2.73 1.05 2.62
N LEU A 77 1.48 0.95 2.14
CA LEU A 77 0.46 1.98 2.32
C LEU A 77 0.22 2.34 3.82
N PRO A 78 0.05 1.38 4.75
CA PRO A 78 -0.03 1.70 6.19
C PRO A 78 1.27 2.26 6.77
N GLN A 79 2.42 1.83 6.25
CA GLN A 79 3.73 2.26 6.72
C GLN A 79 4.02 3.70 6.28
N PHE A 80 3.52 4.13 5.13
CA PHE A 80 3.51 5.54 4.72
C PHE A 80 2.80 6.38 5.79
N CYS A 81 1.59 5.97 6.19
CA CYS A 81 0.83 6.63 7.25
C CYS A 81 1.55 6.70 8.60
N ASN A 82 2.30 5.64 8.96
CA ASN A 82 3.10 5.64 10.18
C ASN A 82 4.21 6.70 10.16
N VAL A 83 4.77 7.05 8.99
CA VAL A 83 5.75 8.15 8.89
C VAL A 83 5.10 9.47 9.29
N TYR A 84 3.93 9.79 8.74
CA TYR A 84 3.22 11.03 9.04
C TYR A 84 2.70 11.11 10.48
N LYS A 85 2.34 9.95 11.05
CA LYS A 85 2.03 9.84 12.48
C LYS A 85 3.27 10.11 13.35
N ALA A 86 4.46 9.68 12.93
CA ALA A 86 5.70 9.98 13.63
C ALA A 86 6.06 11.47 13.49
N GLU A 87 5.91 12.03 12.30
CA GLU A 87 6.15 13.45 12.00
C GLU A 87 5.27 14.38 12.85
N SER A 88 3.96 14.11 12.93
CA SER A 88 3.04 14.89 13.79
C SER A 88 3.41 14.84 15.28
N ARG A 89 4.19 13.84 15.70
CA ARG A 89 4.68 13.66 17.07
C ARG A 89 6.17 13.98 17.22
N LYS A 90 6.82 14.56 16.21
CA LYS A 90 8.26 14.78 16.19
C LYS A 90 8.78 15.54 17.42
N ARG A 91 8.02 16.53 17.90
CA ARG A 91 8.35 17.31 19.11
C ARG A 91 8.34 16.49 20.42
N LEU A 92 7.72 15.31 20.40
CA LEU A 92 7.56 14.43 21.55
C LEU A 92 8.57 13.27 21.56
N VAL A 93 9.35 13.09 20.48
CA VAL A 93 10.28 11.96 20.35
C VAL A 93 11.73 12.43 20.48
N THR A 94 12.59 11.54 20.97
CA THR A 94 14.02 11.82 21.07
C THR A 94 14.67 11.90 19.69
N MET A 95 15.78 12.64 19.57
CA MET A 95 16.59 12.69 18.34
C MET A 95 17.03 11.30 17.85
N LYS A 96 17.29 10.36 18.77
CA LYS A 96 17.63 8.97 18.44
C LYS A 96 16.45 8.25 17.78
N SER A 97 15.26 8.42 18.35
CA SER A 97 14.02 7.87 17.78
C SER A 97 13.75 8.46 16.40
N TRP A 98 13.90 9.78 16.24
CA TRP A 98 13.71 10.45 14.96
C TRP A 98 14.65 9.94 13.87
N ARG A 99 15.94 9.72 14.19
CA ARG A 99 16.89 9.12 13.23
C ARG A 99 16.49 7.71 12.79
N ALA A 100 15.87 6.91 13.66
CA ALA A 100 15.36 5.59 13.30
C ALA A 100 14.15 5.69 12.35
N GLU A 101 13.28 6.69 12.55
CA GLU A 101 12.19 6.99 11.63
C GLU A 101 12.72 7.44 10.26
N CYS A 102 13.75 8.29 10.21
CA CYS A 102 14.39 8.67 8.95
C CYS A 102 14.94 7.47 8.17
N LYS A 103 15.56 6.49 8.84
CA LYS A 103 16.01 5.25 8.19
C LYS A 103 14.82 4.45 7.65
N SER A 104 13.76 4.33 8.45
CA SER A 104 12.54 3.62 8.07
C SER A 104 11.84 4.28 6.89
N LEU A 105 11.79 5.61 6.87
CA LEU A 105 11.26 6.42 5.78
C LEU A 105 12.01 6.12 4.48
N ARG A 106 13.35 6.16 4.49
CA ARG A 106 14.17 5.85 3.29
C ARG A 106 13.94 4.43 2.78
N SER A 107 13.79 3.46 3.68
CA SER A 107 13.44 2.09 3.30
C SER A 107 12.07 2.03 2.62
N ARG A 108 11.05 2.72 3.16
CA ARG A 108 9.69 2.77 2.61
C ARG A 108 9.67 3.45 1.23
N MET A 109 10.38 4.56 1.09
CA MET A 109 10.60 5.26 -0.18
C MET A 109 11.23 4.32 -1.22
N SER A 110 12.30 3.59 -0.85
CA SER A 110 12.97 2.64 -1.74
C SER A 110 12.07 1.47 -2.17
N SER A 111 11.18 1.01 -1.29
CA SER A 111 10.19 -0.02 -1.65
C SER A 111 9.15 0.50 -2.63
N LEU A 112 8.59 1.70 -2.37
CA LEU A 112 7.57 2.31 -3.22
C LEU A 112 8.11 2.72 -4.60
N SER A 113 9.37 3.15 -4.69
CA SER A 113 9.99 3.50 -5.98
C SER A 113 10.19 2.32 -6.92
N LYS A 114 10.17 1.09 -6.38
CA LYS A 114 10.22 -0.18 -7.13
C LYS A 114 8.84 -0.68 -7.52
N ALA A 115 7.80 0.16 -7.42
CA ALA A 115 6.49 -0.22 -7.91
C ALA A 115 6.55 -0.59 -9.40
N GLU A 116 5.82 -1.64 -9.74
CA GLU A 116 5.75 -2.23 -11.07
C GLU A 116 4.34 -2.04 -11.64
N PRO A 117 4.17 -2.06 -12.97
CA PRO A 117 2.86 -1.97 -13.60
C PRO A 117 1.90 -3.04 -13.09
N VAL A 118 0.66 -2.64 -12.81
CA VAL A 118 -0.44 -3.54 -12.43
C VAL A 118 -1.48 -3.49 -13.54
N ALA A 119 -1.67 -4.59 -14.26
CA ALA A 119 -2.60 -4.65 -15.38
C ALA A 119 -4.05 -4.34 -14.96
N GLU A 120 -4.45 -4.76 -13.76
CA GLU A 120 -5.79 -4.57 -13.24
C GLU A 120 -6.09 -3.12 -12.82
N GLU A 121 -5.06 -2.33 -12.49
CA GLU A 121 -5.21 -0.92 -12.09
C GLU A 121 -3.93 -0.13 -12.46
N PRO A 122 -3.90 0.45 -13.68
CA PRO A 122 -2.73 1.16 -14.19
C PRO A 122 -2.30 2.38 -13.36
N ARG A 123 -3.18 2.93 -12.50
CA ARG A 123 -2.82 4.04 -11.60
C ARG A 123 -1.92 3.61 -10.45
N ALA A 124 -1.84 2.32 -10.13
CA ALA A 124 -1.18 1.86 -8.91
C ALA A 124 0.33 2.18 -8.88
N GLU A 125 1.03 1.95 -10.00
CA GLU A 125 2.45 2.25 -10.15
C GLU A 125 2.75 3.76 -10.02
N PRO A 126 2.14 4.67 -10.81
CA PRO A 126 2.43 6.10 -10.68
C PRO A 126 2.06 6.65 -9.31
N LEU A 127 0.97 6.17 -8.68
CA LEU A 127 0.62 6.56 -7.31
C LEU A 127 1.70 6.13 -6.30
N ALA A 128 2.18 4.89 -6.36
CA ALA A 128 3.25 4.43 -5.47
C ALA A 128 4.54 5.25 -5.66
N LYS A 129 4.92 5.55 -6.91
CA LYS A 129 6.09 6.37 -7.21
C LYS A 129 5.92 7.82 -6.74
N HIS A 130 4.72 8.38 -6.86
CA HIS A 130 4.39 9.69 -6.31
C HIS A 130 4.52 9.71 -4.78
N MET A 131 3.94 8.72 -4.09
CA MET A 131 4.12 8.56 -2.64
C MET A 131 5.59 8.45 -2.24
N ALA A 132 6.42 7.76 -3.03
CA ALA A 132 7.87 7.71 -2.79
C ALA A 132 8.51 9.10 -2.89
N ALA A 133 8.15 9.91 -3.89
CA ALA A 133 8.62 11.28 -4.05
C ALA A 133 8.17 12.18 -2.88
N THR A 134 6.93 12.01 -2.41
CA THR A 134 6.42 12.74 -1.24
C THR A 134 7.21 12.39 0.02
N LEU A 135 7.55 11.10 0.23
CA LEU A 135 8.46 10.70 1.31
C LEU A 135 9.87 11.28 1.13
N GLN A 136 10.38 11.32 -0.10
CA GLN A 136 11.69 11.92 -0.39
C GLN A 136 11.73 13.40 0.02
N ALA A 137 10.69 14.17 -0.30
CA ALA A 137 10.58 15.57 0.12
C ALA A 137 10.60 15.70 1.65
N LEU A 138 9.92 14.78 2.35
CA LEU A 138 9.95 14.72 3.82
C LEU A 138 11.34 14.36 4.38
N ASP A 139 12.07 13.42 3.79
CA ASP A 139 13.46 13.09 4.19
C ASP A 139 14.41 14.29 4.01
N VAL A 140 14.27 15.02 2.89
CA VAL A 140 15.06 16.22 2.64
C VAL A 140 14.78 17.27 3.70
N ARG A 141 13.51 17.51 4.03
CA ARG A 141 13.12 18.54 5.01
C ARG A 141 13.49 18.17 6.45
N GLU A 142 13.25 16.93 6.86
CA GLU A 142 13.23 16.59 8.29
C GLU A 142 14.42 15.74 8.75
N CYS A 143 15.13 15.12 7.82
CA CYS A 143 16.17 14.12 8.11
C CYS A 143 17.55 14.48 7.56
N SER A 144 17.66 15.55 6.77
CA SER A 144 18.91 15.98 6.12
C SER A 144 19.71 17.01 6.90
N HIS A 145 19.39 17.26 8.18
CA HIS A 145 20.29 17.99 9.07
C HIS A 145 21.57 17.16 9.31
N LYS A 146 22.64 17.48 8.56
CA LYS A 146 23.99 17.31 9.10
C LYS A 146 24.04 18.16 10.37
N PRO A 147 24.43 17.61 11.53
CA PRO A 147 24.91 18.47 12.59
C PRO A 147 26.08 19.24 11.98
N GLU A 148 25.93 20.55 11.85
CA GLU A 148 27.06 21.44 11.72
C GLU A 148 27.94 21.06 12.91
N ARG A 149 29.11 20.48 12.62
CA ARG A 149 30.09 20.21 13.67
C ARG A 149 30.45 21.57 14.21
N GLU A 150 29.85 21.93 15.34
CA GLU A 150 30.38 22.96 16.22
C GLU A 150 31.87 22.62 16.40
N ARG A 151 32.69 23.42 15.72
CA ARG A 151 34.14 23.49 15.90
C ARG A 151 34.41 24.42 17.06
#